data_AF-A0A1Q7WIJ4-F1
#
_entry.id   AF-A0A1Q7WIJ4-F1
#
_cell.length_a   1.000
_cell.length_b   1.000
_cell.length_c   1.000
_cell.angle_alpha   90.00
_cell.angle_beta   90.00
_cell.angle_gamma   90.00
#
_symmetry.space_group_name_H-M   'P 1'
#
loop_
_entity.id
_entity.type
_entity.pdbx_description
1 polymer ?
#
loop_
_entity_poly.entity_id
_entity_poly.type
_entity_poly.pdbx_seq_one_letter_code
_entity_poly.pdbx_strand_id
1 'polypeptide(L)'
;MRTLLVDNYDSYTYNLFQLMAAVYGRAPVVVRNDDDIDLAGFDAVVLSPGPGSPAHDRDVGRCRDVLLHAGVPVLGVCLGHQLIGLLSGATVGPAPQPRHGHLTRVRHTGEELFAGLPQDFTAVRYHSLCVDTPLPATLEATAWAEDGVLMALRHRERPWWGVQFHPESIGSDYGAELLENFRRHCVGVPAAEPVARPATRKAAPDTKLELLVEQVPVEADTERLFADLFGADRYAVWLDSSDGEGFSFLGAPKGPLGEVLTADGPEIFETLERRLAERAMPVADLPFDFIGGYVGYFGYARTSWHSVRTTRRARGWPRPARRSRRRDPTTRRRPPRWPSRDWPATGTATWPTSPSASGSCGPARATRSA
;
A
#
# COMPACT_ATOMS: atom_id res chain seq x y z
N MET A 1 -3.80 -22.60 -11.53
CA MET A 1 -4.69 -22.64 -10.34
C MET A 1 -5.78 -21.60 -10.52
N ARG A 2 -7.05 -21.93 -10.25
CA ARG A 2 -8.16 -20.96 -10.22
C ARG A 2 -8.38 -20.53 -8.78
N THR A 3 -8.09 -19.27 -8.48
CA THR A 3 -8.20 -18.69 -7.13
C THR A 3 -9.28 -17.63 -7.06
N LEU A 4 -9.91 -17.53 -5.89
CA LEU A 4 -10.80 -16.44 -5.53
C LEU A 4 -10.03 -15.47 -4.62
N LEU A 5 -10.02 -14.18 -4.96
CA LEU A 5 -9.51 -13.10 -4.13
C LEU A 5 -10.69 -12.26 -3.64
N VAL A 6 -10.94 -12.26 -2.33
CA VAL A 6 -12.00 -11.44 -1.72
C VAL A 6 -11.39 -10.11 -1.28
N ASP A 7 -11.84 -9.04 -1.93
CA ASP A 7 -11.41 -7.66 -1.70
C ASP A 7 -12.16 -7.05 -0.50
N ASN A 8 -11.42 -6.74 0.57
CA ASN A 8 -11.93 -5.99 1.72
C ASN A 8 -11.76 -4.47 1.56
N TYR A 9 -11.85 -3.96 0.32
CA TYR A 9 -11.76 -2.53 -0.02
C TYR A 9 -10.41 -1.91 0.34
N ASP A 10 -9.32 -2.63 0.06
CA ASP A 10 -7.97 -2.16 0.33
C ASP A 10 -7.27 -1.61 -0.92
N SER A 11 -6.44 -0.59 -0.74
CA SER A 11 -5.65 -0.01 -1.83
C SER A 11 -4.61 -0.98 -2.41
N TYR A 12 -4.24 -2.04 -1.67
CA TYR A 12 -3.21 -3.00 -2.05
C TYR A 12 -3.78 -4.32 -2.59
N THR A 13 -5.10 -4.52 -2.63
CA THR A 13 -5.72 -5.74 -3.17
C THR A 13 -5.23 -6.06 -4.58
N TYR A 14 -5.06 -5.05 -5.44
CA TYR A 14 -4.57 -5.28 -6.80
C TYR A 14 -3.07 -5.56 -6.89
N ASN A 15 -2.26 -5.18 -5.90
CA ASN A 15 -0.87 -5.65 -5.83
C ASN A 15 -0.84 -7.15 -5.57
N LEU A 16 -1.69 -7.63 -4.66
CA LEU A 16 -1.85 -9.05 -4.38
C LEU A 16 -2.41 -9.80 -5.59
N PHE A 17 -3.38 -9.22 -6.31
CA PHE A 17 -3.84 -9.73 -7.61
C PHE A 17 -2.69 -9.95 -8.58
N GLN A 18 -1.83 -8.95 -8.78
CA GLN A 18 -0.72 -9.03 -9.73
C GLN A 18 0.31 -10.08 -9.30
N LEU A 19 0.66 -10.12 -8.02
CA LEU A 19 1.56 -11.13 -7.48
C LEU A 19 1.00 -12.54 -7.67
N MET A 20 -0.28 -12.77 -7.35
CA MET A 20 -0.96 -14.05 -7.56
C MET A 20 -1.02 -14.43 -9.04
N ALA A 21 -1.34 -13.48 -9.93
CA ALA A 21 -1.39 -13.72 -11.36
C ALA A 21 -0.03 -14.15 -11.92
N ALA A 22 1.04 -13.48 -11.50
CA ALA A 22 2.41 -13.80 -11.87
C ALA A 22 2.84 -15.18 -11.35
N VAL A 23 2.54 -15.50 -10.08
CA VAL A 23 2.95 -16.77 -9.45
C VAL A 23 2.13 -17.96 -9.98
N TYR A 24 0.83 -17.80 -10.16
CA TYR A 24 -0.08 -18.89 -10.50
C TYR A 24 -0.31 -19.08 -12.00
N GLY A 25 0.26 -18.20 -12.82
CA GLY A 25 0.08 -18.17 -14.28
C GLY A 25 -1.36 -17.89 -14.71
N ARG A 26 -2.20 -17.43 -13.78
CA ARG A 26 -3.61 -17.13 -14.00
C ARG A 26 -4.08 -16.07 -13.01
N ALA A 27 -4.73 -15.04 -13.52
CA ALA A 27 -5.36 -14.02 -12.70
C ALA A 27 -6.42 -14.61 -11.75
N PRO A 28 -6.45 -14.20 -10.47
CA PRO A 28 -7.53 -14.58 -9.56
C PRO A 28 -8.84 -13.93 -10.01
N VAL A 29 -9.96 -14.57 -9.68
CA VAL A 29 -11.27 -13.92 -9.75
C VAL A 29 -11.41 -13.03 -8.53
N VAL A 30 -11.67 -11.74 -8.73
CA VAL A 30 -11.85 -10.79 -7.63
C VAL A 30 -13.33 -10.54 -7.38
N VAL A 31 -13.75 -10.64 -6.12
CA VAL A 31 -15.08 -10.27 -5.65
C VAL A 31 -14.94 -9.37 -4.43
N ARG A 32 -15.87 -8.44 -4.22
CA ARG A 32 -15.85 -7.63 -2.99
C ARG A 32 -16.43 -8.41 -1.83
N ASN A 33 -16.03 -8.06 -0.61
CA ASN A 33 -16.50 -8.74 0.57
C ASN A 33 -18.02 -8.60 0.83
N ASP A 34 -18.72 -7.71 0.13
CA ASP A 34 -20.18 -7.52 0.20
C ASP A 34 -20.94 -8.03 -1.05
N ASP A 35 -20.24 -8.50 -2.08
CA ASP A 35 -20.83 -9.12 -3.27
C ASP A 35 -21.33 -10.54 -2.99
N ASP A 36 -22.17 -11.10 -3.86
CA ASP A 36 -22.55 -12.52 -3.78
C ASP A 36 -21.35 -13.41 -4.14
N ILE A 37 -20.97 -14.30 -3.22
CA ILE A 37 -19.72 -15.07 -3.32
C ILE A 37 -20.06 -16.54 -3.53
N ASP A 38 -19.90 -16.99 -4.77
CA ASP A 38 -19.91 -18.41 -5.11
C ASP A 38 -18.50 -19.00 -4.92
N LEU A 39 -18.39 -19.99 -4.03
CA LEU A 39 -17.13 -20.68 -3.74
C LEU A 39 -16.87 -21.87 -4.71
N ALA A 40 -17.79 -22.17 -5.62
CA ALA A 40 -17.70 -23.33 -6.48
C ALA A 40 -16.56 -23.24 -7.51
N GLY A 41 -15.82 -24.35 -7.64
CA GLY A 41 -14.80 -24.55 -8.67
C GLY A 41 -13.53 -23.72 -8.49
N PHE A 42 -13.28 -23.17 -7.31
CA PHE A 42 -11.99 -22.57 -6.95
C PHE A 42 -11.09 -23.61 -6.28
N ASP A 43 -9.78 -23.49 -6.48
CA ASP A 43 -8.77 -24.36 -5.88
C ASP A 43 -8.29 -23.81 -4.53
N ALA A 44 -8.42 -22.49 -4.32
CA ALA A 44 -8.07 -21.79 -3.09
C ALA A 44 -8.76 -20.42 -3.01
N VAL A 45 -8.87 -19.90 -1.79
CA VAL A 45 -9.39 -18.56 -1.49
C VAL A 45 -8.29 -17.72 -0.83
N VAL A 46 -8.21 -16.46 -1.20
CA VAL A 46 -7.36 -15.46 -0.54
C VAL A 46 -8.24 -14.31 -0.05
N LEU A 47 -8.11 -13.97 1.23
CA LEU A 47 -8.75 -12.80 1.82
C LEU A 47 -7.72 -11.67 1.88
N SER A 48 -8.03 -10.57 1.18
CA SER A 48 -7.11 -9.43 1.07
C SER A 48 -6.93 -8.69 2.41
N PRO A 49 -5.94 -7.78 2.50
CA PRO A 49 -5.95 -6.72 3.49
C PRO A 49 -7.22 -5.88 3.40
N GLY A 50 -7.45 -5.04 4.42
CA GLY A 50 -8.58 -4.12 4.47
C GLY A 50 -8.44 -3.15 5.64
N PRO A 51 -9.11 -1.99 5.57
CA PRO A 51 -9.20 -1.07 6.69
C PRO A 51 -10.12 -1.61 7.79
N GLY A 52 -10.06 -0.99 8.97
CA GLY A 52 -10.99 -1.27 10.05
C GLY A 52 -10.55 -2.43 10.96
N SER A 53 -11.52 -3.20 11.44
CA SER A 53 -11.28 -4.28 12.41
C SER A 53 -12.07 -5.54 12.05
N PRO A 54 -11.49 -6.74 12.21
CA PRO A 54 -12.19 -8.00 11.96
C PRO A 54 -13.41 -8.22 12.87
N ALA A 55 -13.49 -7.46 13.98
CA ALA A 55 -14.60 -7.51 14.91
C ALA A 55 -15.87 -6.81 14.40
N HIS A 56 -15.76 -5.93 13.38
CA HIS A 56 -16.93 -5.26 12.80
C HIS A 56 -17.36 -5.95 11.52
N ASP A 57 -18.60 -6.42 11.47
CA ASP A 57 -19.15 -7.12 10.31
C ASP A 57 -19.11 -6.27 9.03
N ARG A 58 -19.23 -4.94 9.14
CA ARG A 58 -19.14 -4.04 7.99
C ARG A 58 -17.75 -4.02 7.33
N ASP A 59 -16.69 -4.28 8.11
CA ASP A 59 -15.30 -4.17 7.65
C ASP A 59 -14.87 -5.48 6.95
N VAL A 60 -15.47 -6.62 7.34
CA VAL A 60 -15.16 -7.96 6.78
C VAL A 60 -16.24 -8.53 5.88
N GLY A 61 -17.44 -7.95 5.87
CA GLY A 61 -18.57 -8.42 5.05
C GLY A 61 -18.80 -9.93 5.19
N ARG A 62 -18.89 -10.61 4.05
CA ARG A 62 -19.09 -12.05 3.91
C ARG A 62 -17.82 -12.88 4.10
N CYS A 63 -16.66 -12.29 4.41
CA CYS A 63 -15.43 -13.04 4.62
C CYS A 63 -15.55 -14.09 5.74
N ARG A 64 -16.40 -13.85 6.75
CA ARG A 64 -16.73 -14.84 7.79
C ARG A 64 -17.38 -16.09 7.21
N ASP A 65 -18.40 -15.88 6.39
CA ASP A 65 -19.11 -16.97 5.71
C ASP A 65 -18.19 -17.70 4.73
N VAL A 66 -17.36 -16.95 4.00
CA VAL A 66 -16.33 -17.51 3.11
C VAL A 66 -15.39 -18.44 3.86
N LEU A 67 -14.84 -18.01 5.00
CA LEU A 67 -13.97 -18.88 5.81
C LEU A 67 -14.72 -20.14 6.24
N LEU A 68 -15.91 -19.99 6.83
CA LEU A 68 -16.65 -21.12 7.39
C LEU A 68 -17.08 -22.16 6.35
N HIS A 69 -17.35 -21.75 5.12
CA HIS A 69 -17.88 -22.62 4.05
C HIS A 69 -16.84 -22.97 2.97
N ALA A 70 -15.64 -22.40 3.00
CA ALA A 70 -14.58 -22.78 2.08
C ALA A 70 -14.18 -24.24 2.29
N GLY A 71 -14.48 -25.08 1.30
CA GLY A 71 -14.01 -26.46 1.20
C GLY A 71 -12.57 -26.59 0.68
N VAL A 72 -11.86 -25.47 0.55
CA VAL A 72 -10.52 -25.37 -0.06
C VAL A 72 -9.59 -24.55 0.83
N PRO A 73 -8.25 -24.64 0.62
CA PRO A 73 -7.29 -23.81 1.34
C PRO A 73 -7.61 -22.31 1.31
N VAL A 74 -7.41 -21.65 2.46
CA VAL A 74 -7.60 -20.20 2.61
C VAL A 74 -6.32 -19.53 3.11
N LEU A 75 -5.91 -18.45 2.44
CA LEU A 75 -4.85 -17.55 2.90
C LEU A 75 -5.46 -16.20 3.29
N GLY A 76 -5.26 -15.75 4.53
CA GLY A 76 -5.62 -14.42 4.99
C GLY A 76 -4.42 -13.48 5.04
N VAL A 77 -4.52 -12.30 4.44
CA VAL A 77 -3.48 -11.27 4.51
C VAL A 77 -3.97 -10.10 5.34
N CYS A 78 -3.17 -9.65 6.31
CA CYS A 78 -3.48 -8.53 7.21
C CYS A 78 -4.87 -8.65 7.88
N LEU A 79 -5.90 -7.93 7.42
CA LEU A 79 -7.28 -8.08 7.93
C LEU A 79 -7.78 -9.53 7.81
N GLY A 80 -7.46 -10.22 6.71
CA GLY A 80 -7.78 -11.64 6.54
C GLY A 80 -7.09 -12.55 7.57
N HIS A 81 -5.82 -12.27 7.90
CA HIS A 81 -5.08 -12.97 8.97
C HIS A 81 -5.75 -12.77 10.33
N GLN A 82 -6.11 -11.52 10.64
CA GLN A 82 -6.76 -11.18 11.89
C GLN A 82 -8.15 -11.82 12.01
N LEU A 83 -8.89 -11.92 10.90
CA LEU A 83 -10.18 -12.60 10.87
C LEU A 83 -10.06 -14.11 11.14
N ILE A 84 -9.05 -14.77 10.56
CA ILE A 84 -8.76 -16.19 10.86
C ILE A 84 -8.46 -16.34 12.35
N GLY A 85 -7.62 -15.46 12.92
CA GLY A 85 -7.33 -15.44 14.35
C GLY A 85 -8.60 -15.32 15.19
N LEU A 86 -9.42 -14.30 14.92
CA LEU A 86 -10.64 -13.99 15.66
C LEU A 86 -11.66 -15.13 15.60
N LEU A 87 -11.94 -15.68 14.41
CA LEU A 87 -12.91 -16.78 14.25
C LEU A 87 -12.44 -18.09 14.90
N SER A 88 -11.14 -18.24 15.09
CA SER A 88 -10.54 -19.41 15.75
C SER A 88 -10.43 -19.23 17.28
N GLY A 89 -10.95 -18.11 17.82
CA GLY A 89 -10.99 -17.82 19.25
C GLY A 89 -9.82 -17.02 19.80
N ALA A 90 -8.95 -16.47 18.95
CA ALA A 90 -7.90 -15.56 19.40
C ALA A 90 -8.44 -14.14 19.62
N THR A 91 -7.75 -13.37 20.46
CA THR A 91 -8.04 -11.95 20.65
C THR A 91 -7.32 -11.14 19.57
N VAL A 92 -8.00 -10.13 19.01
CA VAL A 92 -7.39 -9.13 18.14
C VAL A 92 -7.42 -7.79 18.88
N GLY A 93 -6.23 -7.25 19.15
CA GLY A 93 -6.04 -6.04 19.94
C GLY A 93 -5.13 -5.03 19.24
N PRO A 94 -4.90 -3.85 19.85
CA PRO A 94 -3.94 -2.89 19.33
C PRO A 94 -2.52 -3.48 19.34
N ALA A 95 -1.79 -3.29 18.25
CA ALA A 95 -0.37 -3.63 18.19
C ALA A 95 0.43 -2.74 19.17
N PRO A 96 1.59 -3.20 19.67
CA PRO A 96 2.44 -2.41 20.58
C PRO A 96 2.78 -1.02 20.03
N GLN A 97 2.96 -0.93 18.72
CA GLN A 97 3.07 0.32 17.98
C GLN A 97 2.31 0.21 16.66
N PRO A 98 1.51 1.21 16.26
CA PRO A 98 0.89 1.21 14.94
C PRO A 98 1.96 1.37 13.87
N ARG A 99 1.90 0.54 12.81
CA ARG A 99 2.87 0.57 11.70
C ARG A 99 2.17 0.87 10.37
N HIS A 100 2.74 1.76 9.57
CA HIS A 100 2.28 2.08 8.23
C HIS A 100 3.50 2.16 7.30
N GLY A 101 3.64 1.22 6.38
CA GLY A 101 4.80 1.16 5.47
C GLY A 101 6.11 0.80 6.16
N HIS A 102 6.05 0.17 7.34
CA HIS A 102 7.24 -0.10 8.13
C HIS A 102 7.90 -1.43 7.71
N LEU A 103 9.21 -1.39 7.46
CA LEU A 103 10.02 -2.59 7.25
C LEU A 103 10.29 -3.28 8.58
N THR A 104 10.13 -4.59 8.63
CA THR A 104 10.50 -5.38 9.81
C THR A 104 11.19 -6.67 9.41
N ARG A 105 12.01 -7.22 10.32
CA ARG A 105 12.61 -8.55 10.18
C ARG A 105 11.66 -9.62 10.71
N VAL A 106 11.45 -10.67 9.92
CA VAL A 106 10.50 -11.76 10.24
C VAL A 106 11.24 -13.07 10.55
N ARG A 107 11.09 -13.56 11.77
CA ARG A 107 11.52 -14.90 12.19
C ARG A 107 10.37 -15.89 11.99
N HIS A 108 10.66 -17.13 11.60
CA HIS A 108 9.62 -18.11 11.29
C HIS A 108 10.06 -19.54 11.60
N THR A 109 9.10 -20.47 11.63
CA THR A 109 9.36 -21.90 11.86
C THR A 109 10.11 -22.58 10.71
N GLY A 110 9.99 -22.04 9.49
CA GLY A 110 10.64 -22.60 8.29
C GLY A 110 9.83 -23.73 7.64
N GLU A 111 8.56 -23.85 8.03
CA GLU A 111 7.65 -24.89 7.57
C GLU A 111 6.51 -24.28 6.75
N GLU A 112 5.84 -25.11 5.96
CA GLU A 112 4.65 -24.76 5.16
C GLU A 112 4.87 -23.48 4.33
N LEU A 113 4.17 -22.38 4.65
CA LEU A 113 4.32 -21.09 3.97
C LEU A 113 5.76 -20.57 3.93
N PHE A 114 6.57 -20.93 4.93
CA PHE A 114 7.94 -20.45 5.08
C PHE A 114 9.00 -21.48 4.65
N ALA A 115 8.59 -22.58 4.03
CA ALA A 115 9.50 -23.62 3.57
C ALA A 115 10.56 -23.04 2.60
N GLY A 116 11.84 -23.18 2.97
CA GLY A 116 12.97 -22.72 2.16
C GLY A 116 13.23 -21.21 2.19
N LEU A 117 12.46 -20.42 2.96
CA LEU A 117 12.72 -18.99 3.11
C LEU A 117 13.85 -18.72 4.10
N PRO A 118 14.71 -17.72 3.86
CA PRO A 118 15.73 -17.32 4.82
C PRO A 118 15.12 -16.72 6.08
N GLN A 119 15.72 -17.03 7.23
CA GLN A 119 15.36 -16.40 8.49
C GLN A 119 15.59 -14.88 8.43
N ASP A 120 14.82 -14.19 9.27
CA ASP A 120 14.84 -12.75 9.44
C ASP A 120 14.45 -11.93 8.21
N PHE A 121 13.95 -12.48 7.10
CA PHE A 121 13.67 -11.69 5.88
C PHE A 121 12.84 -10.41 6.12
N THR A 122 12.98 -9.42 5.23
CA THR A 122 12.31 -8.12 5.38
C THR A 122 10.86 -8.20 4.87
N ALA A 123 9.90 -7.70 5.64
CA ALA A 123 8.50 -7.57 5.24
C ALA A 123 7.89 -6.23 5.63
N VAL A 124 6.90 -5.76 4.87
CA VAL A 124 6.19 -4.50 5.14
C VAL A 124 4.95 -4.71 6.00
N ARG A 125 4.75 -3.81 6.98
CA ARG A 125 3.60 -3.76 7.90
C ARG A 125 2.77 -2.49 7.71
N TYR A 126 1.44 -2.65 7.64
CA TYR A 126 0.46 -1.56 7.55
C TYR A 126 -0.66 -1.64 8.61
N HIS A 127 -0.41 -2.28 9.75
CA HIS A 127 -1.45 -2.60 10.71
C HIS A 127 -1.29 -1.86 12.05
N SER A 128 -2.43 -1.44 12.61
CA SER A 128 -2.56 -0.90 13.96
C SER A 128 -3.11 -1.93 14.96
N LEU A 129 -3.68 -3.02 14.46
CA LEU A 129 -4.16 -4.17 15.24
C LEU A 129 -3.28 -5.39 14.98
N CYS A 130 -3.21 -6.32 15.92
CA CYS A 130 -2.60 -7.64 15.74
C CYS A 130 -3.38 -8.72 16.47
N VAL A 131 -3.16 -9.97 16.08
CA VAL A 131 -3.62 -11.13 16.86
C VAL A 131 -2.72 -11.26 18.09
N ASP A 132 -3.33 -11.24 19.28
CA ASP A 132 -2.62 -11.33 20.54
C ASP A 132 -2.16 -12.76 20.84
N THR A 133 -1.12 -12.86 21.66
CA THR A 133 -0.64 -14.13 22.21
C THR A 133 -0.85 -14.15 23.73
N PRO A 134 -1.04 -15.33 24.36
CA PRO A 134 -0.99 -16.68 23.80
C PRO A 134 -2.19 -17.01 22.88
N LEU A 135 -1.95 -17.86 21.88
CA LEU A 135 -2.99 -18.31 20.95
C LEU A 135 -3.85 -19.44 21.56
N PRO A 136 -5.12 -19.58 21.14
CA PRO A 136 -5.93 -20.76 21.46
C PRO A 136 -5.31 -22.02 20.86
N ALA A 137 -5.63 -23.18 21.44
CA ALA A 137 -5.06 -24.47 21.02
C ALA A 137 -5.37 -24.84 19.55
N THR A 138 -6.43 -24.28 18.97
CA THR A 138 -6.83 -24.41 17.56
C THR A 138 -5.84 -23.79 16.58
N LEU A 139 -5.02 -22.84 17.04
CA LEU A 139 -4.07 -22.10 16.24
C LEU A 139 -2.63 -22.47 16.60
N GLU A 140 -1.75 -22.25 15.63
CA GLU A 140 -0.31 -22.35 15.81
C GLU A 140 0.36 -21.12 15.23
N ALA A 141 1.23 -20.49 16.02
CA ALA A 141 2.07 -19.38 15.58
C ALA A 141 3.21 -19.90 14.71
N THR A 142 3.41 -19.30 13.53
CA THR A 142 4.42 -19.76 12.57
C THR A 142 5.45 -18.70 12.18
N ALA A 143 5.19 -17.42 12.48
CA ALA A 143 6.17 -16.34 12.32
C ALA A 143 5.95 -15.18 13.30
N TRP A 144 7.03 -14.44 13.58
CA TRP A 144 7.07 -13.30 14.50
C TRP A 144 7.94 -12.19 13.96
N ALA A 145 7.60 -10.94 14.27
CA ALA A 145 8.44 -9.78 14.02
C ALA A 145 9.54 -9.67 15.09
N GLU A 146 10.53 -8.83 14.82
CA GLU A 146 11.60 -8.49 15.78
C GLU A 146 11.08 -7.87 17.10
N ASP A 147 9.93 -7.18 17.05
CA ASP A 147 9.23 -6.61 18.22
C ASP A 147 8.32 -7.62 18.94
N GLY A 148 8.32 -8.89 18.52
CA GLY A 148 7.56 -9.98 19.11
C GLY A 148 6.11 -10.09 18.63
N VAL A 149 5.65 -9.18 17.77
CA VAL A 149 4.29 -9.27 17.17
C VAL A 149 4.16 -10.54 16.35
N LEU A 150 3.02 -11.23 16.48
CA LEU A 150 2.71 -12.41 15.68
C LEU A 150 2.54 -12.01 14.20
N MET A 151 3.33 -12.61 13.32
CA MET A 151 3.38 -12.27 11.90
C MET A 151 2.76 -13.34 11.01
N ALA A 152 2.63 -14.57 11.49
CA ALA A 152 1.86 -15.59 10.80
C ALA A 152 1.32 -16.66 11.74
N LEU A 153 0.21 -17.27 11.33
CA LEU A 153 -0.43 -18.38 12.02
C LEU A 153 -1.01 -19.38 11.02
N ARG A 154 -1.25 -20.59 11.51
CA ARG A 154 -2.06 -21.61 10.82
C ARG A 154 -3.13 -22.16 11.76
N HIS A 155 -4.25 -22.58 11.19
CA HIS A 155 -5.23 -23.39 11.91
C HIS A 155 -4.78 -24.85 11.91
N ARG A 156 -4.94 -25.56 13.04
CA ARG A 156 -4.47 -26.95 13.17
C ARG A 156 -5.30 -27.96 12.39
N GLU A 157 -6.62 -27.75 12.36
CA GLU A 157 -7.59 -28.70 11.78
C GLU A 157 -8.17 -28.27 10.42
N ARG A 158 -7.96 -27.02 10.03
CA ARG A 158 -8.53 -26.42 8.82
C ARG A 158 -7.38 -25.94 7.95
N PRO A 159 -7.49 -26.00 6.61
CA PRO A 159 -6.43 -25.56 5.71
C PRO A 159 -6.43 -24.03 5.62
N TRP A 160 -6.22 -23.35 6.75
CA TRP A 160 -6.23 -21.91 6.87
C TRP A 160 -4.88 -21.41 7.35
N TRP A 161 -4.34 -20.46 6.63
CA TRP A 161 -3.12 -19.77 6.97
C TRP A 161 -3.34 -18.27 6.95
N GLY A 162 -2.65 -17.54 7.82
CA GLY A 162 -2.72 -16.09 7.82
C GLY A 162 -1.34 -15.47 7.96
N VAL A 163 -1.08 -14.40 7.22
CA VAL A 163 0.11 -13.54 7.37
C VAL A 163 -0.31 -12.11 7.71
N GLN A 164 0.30 -11.52 8.73
CA GLN A 164 -0.02 -10.17 9.19
C GLN A 164 0.69 -9.09 8.36
N PHE A 165 1.84 -9.42 7.76
CA PHE A 165 2.54 -8.56 6.80
C PHE A 165 1.90 -8.63 5.41
N HIS A 166 2.38 -7.76 4.52
CA HIS A 166 1.91 -7.60 3.16
C HIS A 166 2.91 -8.24 2.17
N PRO A 167 2.75 -9.53 1.80
CA PRO A 167 3.65 -10.19 0.84
C PRO A 167 3.61 -9.56 -0.55
N GLU A 168 2.56 -8.80 -0.87
CA GLU A 168 2.38 -8.08 -2.11
C GLU A 168 3.10 -6.73 -2.18
N SER A 169 3.61 -6.24 -1.05
CA SER A 169 4.33 -4.96 -1.03
C SER A 169 5.69 -5.10 -1.70
N ILE A 170 6.08 -4.08 -2.47
CA ILE A 170 7.39 -4.03 -3.13
C ILE A 170 8.57 -4.04 -2.15
N GLY A 171 8.33 -3.59 -0.90
CA GLY A 171 9.33 -3.63 0.16
C GLY A 171 9.40 -4.96 0.91
N SER A 172 8.56 -5.93 0.58
CA SER A 172 8.59 -7.26 1.20
C SER A 172 9.41 -8.23 0.35
N ASP A 173 10.36 -8.91 0.99
CA ASP A 173 11.07 -10.01 0.39
C ASP A 173 10.19 -11.28 0.34
N TYR A 174 10.46 -12.13 -0.64
CA TYR A 174 9.95 -13.51 -0.74
C TYR A 174 8.43 -13.69 -0.82
N GLY A 175 7.67 -12.66 -1.17
CA GLY A 175 6.21 -12.74 -1.33
C GLY A 175 5.77 -13.78 -2.37
N ALA A 176 6.50 -13.87 -3.49
CA ALA A 176 6.22 -14.85 -4.55
C ALA A 176 6.46 -16.29 -4.09
N GLU A 177 7.57 -16.53 -3.42
CA GLU A 177 7.96 -17.82 -2.87
C GLU A 177 6.98 -18.29 -1.77
N LEU A 178 6.47 -17.36 -0.96
CA LEU A 178 5.42 -17.64 0.03
C LEU A 178 4.11 -18.08 -0.64
N LEU A 179 3.67 -17.39 -1.69
CA LEU A 179 2.47 -17.78 -2.45
C LEU A 179 2.65 -19.11 -3.18
N GLU A 180 3.87 -19.41 -3.64
CA GLU A 180 4.23 -20.69 -4.24
C GLU A 180 4.19 -21.82 -3.21
N ASN A 181 4.66 -21.57 -1.99
CA ASN A 181 4.49 -22.50 -0.88
C ASN A 181 3.01 -22.74 -0.55
N PHE A 182 2.19 -21.68 -0.49
CA PHE A 182 0.73 -21.82 -0.29
C PHE A 182 0.08 -22.69 -1.37
N ARG A 183 0.48 -22.52 -2.63
CA ARG A 183 -0.02 -23.31 -3.77
C ARG A 183 0.18 -24.82 -3.59
N ARG A 184 1.27 -25.24 -2.95
CA ARG A 184 1.58 -26.66 -2.71
C ARG A 184 0.60 -27.33 -1.73
N HIS A 185 -0.12 -26.53 -0.94
CA HIS A 185 -1.17 -27.01 -0.05
C HIS A 185 -2.54 -27.10 -0.73
N CYS A 186 -2.64 -26.72 -2.01
CA CYS A 186 -3.85 -26.83 -2.81
C CYS A 186 -3.89 -28.17 -3.57
N VAL A 187 -4.96 -28.95 -3.40
CA VAL A 187 -5.09 -30.29 -3.98
C VAL A 187 -5.15 -30.21 -5.52
N GLY A 188 -4.41 -31.09 -6.20
CA GLY A 188 -4.52 -31.27 -7.65
C GLY A 188 -3.80 -30.22 -8.51
N VAL A 189 -3.01 -29.32 -7.92
CA VAL A 189 -2.22 -28.32 -8.66
C VAL A 189 -0.79 -28.83 -8.84
N PRO A 190 -0.34 -29.21 -10.07
CA PRO A 190 1.04 -29.63 -10.30
C PRO A 190 2.01 -28.51 -9.96
N ALA A 191 3.21 -28.84 -9.47
CA ALA A 191 4.20 -27.84 -9.12
C ALA A 191 4.49 -26.90 -10.31
N ALA A 192 4.39 -25.59 -10.11
CA ALA A 192 4.81 -24.59 -11.08
C ALA A 192 6.34 -24.66 -11.17
N GLU A 193 6.87 -24.45 -12.38
CA GLU A 193 8.31 -24.21 -12.49
C GLU A 193 8.69 -23.00 -11.64
N PRO A 194 9.86 -23.02 -10.98
CA PRO A 194 10.27 -21.91 -10.13
C PRO A 194 10.17 -20.60 -10.89
N VAL A 195 9.28 -19.73 -10.42
CA VAL A 195 9.14 -18.36 -10.94
C VAL A 195 10.47 -17.68 -10.65
N ALA A 196 11.23 -17.42 -11.69
CA ALA A 196 12.42 -16.60 -11.58
C ALA A 196 12.01 -15.30 -10.87
N ARG A 197 12.76 -14.92 -9.83
CA ARG A 197 12.69 -13.58 -9.25
C ARG A 197 12.50 -12.56 -10.38
N PRO A 198 11.66 -11.51 -10.22
CA PRO A 198 11.74 -10.37 -11.12
C PRO A 198 13.21 -10.01 -11.18
N ALA A 199 13.83 -10.19 -12.35
CA ALA A 199 15.24 -9.96 -12.49
C ALA A 199 15.49 -8.55 -11.96
N THR A 200 16.48 -8.39 -11.08
CA THR A 200 17.18 -7.11 -10.94
C THR A 200 17.31 -6.56 -12.35
N ARG A 201 16.63 -5.42 -12.57
CA ARG A 201 16.38 -4.76 -13.87
C ARG A 201 17.41 -5.25 -14.89
N LYS A 202 17.01 -6.19 -15.77
CA LYS A 202 17.91 -6.69 -16.82
C LYS A 202 18.55 -5.47 -17.47
N ALA A 203 19.87 -5.52 -17.66
CA ALA A 203 20.60 -4.47 -18.39
C ALA A 203 19.75 -4.06 -19.58
N ALA A 204 19.43 -2.75 -19.64
CA ALA A 204 18.49 -2.23 -20.60
C ALA A 204 18.88 -2.72 -22.00
N PRO A 205 17.91 -3.12 -22.84
CA PRO A 205 18.20 -3.35 -24.26
C PRO A 205 18.87 -2.10 -24.82
N ASP A 206 19.69 -2.28 -25.87
CA ASP A 206 20.40 -1.23 -26.60
C ASP A 206 19.48 -0.03 -26.84
N THR A 207 19.56 0.95 -25.93
CA THR A 207 18.57 2.01 -25.79
C THR A 207 19.07 3.22 -26.53
N LYS A 208 18.22 3.79 -27.38
CA LYS A 208 18.53 5.03 -28.11
C LYS A 208 18.42 6.27 -27.22
N LEU A 209 18.14 6.11 -25.93
CA LEU A 209 17.88 7.19 -25.00
C LEU A 209 19.09 7.39 -24.09
N GLU A 210 19.55 8.62 -24.02
CA GLU A 210 20.65 9.07 -23.18
C GLU A 210 20.08 9.78 -21.95
N LEU A 211 20.55 9.41 -20.76
CA LEU A 211 20.20 10.09 -19.52
C LEU A 211 21.13 11.29 -19.33
N LEU A 212 20.55 12.49 -19.34
CA LEU A 212 21.26 13.72 -19.05
C LEU A 212 21.06 14.10 -17.58
N VAL A 213 22.17 14.26 -16.85
CA VAL A 213 22.16 14.61 -15.43
C VAL A 213 23.07 15.81 -15.21
N GLU A 214 22.54 16.81 -14.52
CA GLU A 214 23.30 17.98 -14.07
C GLU A 214 23.07 18.16 -12.57
N GLN A 215 24.16 18.22 -11.80
CA GLN A 215 24.10 18.52 -10.38
C GLN A 215 24.28 20.02 -10.17
N VAL A 216 23.26 20.65 -9.59
CA VAL A 216 23.31 22.07 -9.20
C VAL A 216 23.59 22.16 -7.71
N PRO A 217 24.70 22.78 -7.26
CA PRO A 217 25.09 22.82 -5.85
C PRO A 217 24.30 23.90 -5.08
N VAL A 218 23.00 23.67 -4.91
CA VAL A 218 22.09 24.57 -4.19
C VAL A 218 21.22 23.77 -3.22
N GLU A 219 21.07 24.29 -2.00
CA GLU A 219 20.05 23.81 -1.08
C GLU A 219 18.73 24.44 -1.49
N ALA A 220 17.73 23.62 -1.80
CA ALA A 220 16.48 24.10 -2.34
C ALA A 220 15.28 23.63 -1.51
N ASP A 221 14.39 24.58 -1.24
CA ASP A 221 13.06 24.31 -0.71
C ASP A 221 12.24 23.65 -1.83
N THR A 222 11.95 22.35 -1.66
CA THR A 222 11.26 21.52 -2.66
C THR A 222 9.83 21.96 -2.89
N GLU A 223 9.13 22.45 -1.86
CA GLU A 223 7.77 22.98 -1.98
C GLU A 223 7.77 24.24 -2.86
N ARG A 224 8.67 25.17 -2.56
CA ARG A 224 8.80 26.40 -3.32
C ARG A 224 9.24 26.14 -4.76
N LEU A 225 10.22 25.26 -4.97
CA LEU A 225 10.64 24.84 -6.31
C LEU A 225 9.47 24.24 -7.10
N PHE A 226 8.69 23.37 -6.48
CA PHE A 226 7.55 22.76 -7.14
C PHE A 226 6.51 23.81 -7.54
N ALA A 227 6.14 24.70 -6.62
CA ALA A 227 5.20 25.77 -6.88
C ALA A 227 5.66 26.69 -8.04
N ASP A 228 6.93 27.08 -8.04
CA ASP A 228 7.50 28.01 -9.02
C ASP A 228 7.70 27.36 -10.40
N LEU A 229 8.11 26.08 -10.47
CA LEU A 229 8.46 25.40 -11.73
C LEU A 229 7.33 24.59 -12.35
N PHE A 230 6.46 24.00 -11.53
CA PHE A 230 5.46 23.01 -11.94
C PHE A 230 4.04 23.34 -11.48
N GLY A 231 3.83 24.34 -10.61
CA GLY A 231 2.51 24.63 -10.00
C GLY A 231 1.41 24.99 -10.99
N ALA A 232 1.74 25.41 -12.21
CA ALA A 232 0.78 25.71 -13.27
C ALA A 232 0.43 24.49 -14.14
N ASP A 233 1.12 23.36 -13.98
CA ASP A 233 1.00 22.22 -14.87
C ASP A 233 -0.03 21.21 -14.41
N ARG A 234 -0.94 20.88 -15.32
CA ARG A 234 -2.04 19.95 -15.06
C ARG A 234 -1.58 18.56 -14.62
N TYR A 235 -0.42 18.11 -15.11
CA TYR A 235 0.13 16.77 -14.86
C TYR A 235 1.48 16.85 -14.14
N ALA A 236 1.67 17.87 -13.29
CA ALA A 236 2.81 17.94 -12.41
C ALA A 236 2.79 16.80 -11.39
N VAL A 237 3.96 16.28 -11.06
CA VAL A 237 4.17 15.25 -10.06
C VAL A 237 5.21 15.70 -9.05
N TRP A 238 4.93 15.43 -7.79
CA TRP A 238 5.87 15.51 -6.68
C TRP A 238 5.80 14.17 -5.96
N LEU A 239 6.89 13.42 -6.03
CA LEU A 239 7.09 12.20 -5.26
C LEU A 239 8.10 12.49 -4.17
N ASP A 240 7.79 12.09 -2.94
CA ASP A 240 8.66 12.32 -1.79
C ASP A 240 8.94 11.02 -1.05
N SER A 241 10.05 11.00 -0.30
CA SER A 241 10.37 9.84 0.53
C SER A 241 9.37 9.73 1.68
N SER A 242 8.84 8.53 1.91
CA SER A 242 7.81 8.29 2.93
C SER A 242 8.31 8.47 4.37
N ASP A 243 9.62 8.44 4.59
CA ASP A 243 10.28 8.60 5.89
C ASP A 243 10.84 10.01 6.11
N GLY A 244 10.68 10.92 5.13
CA GLY A 244 11.21 12.28 5.19
C GLY A 244 12.74 12.39 5.05
N GLU A 245 13.41 11.27 4.82
CA GLU A 245 14.86 11.17 4.62
C GLU A 245 15.09 10.61 3.22
N GLY A 246 15.49 11.45 2.25
CA GLY A 246 15.71 10.96 0.88
C GLY A 246 15.63 12.03 -0.21
N PHE A 247 15.25 11.60 -1.40
CA PHE A 247 15.14 12.44 -2.59
C PHE A 247 13.68 12.74 -2.93
N SER A 248 13.36 14.01 -3.17
CA SER A 248 12.09 14.39 -3.79
C SER A 248 12.26 14.45 -5.31
N PHE A 249 11.31 13.85 -6.04
CA PHE A 249 11.26 13.87 -7.50
C PHE A 249 10.16 14.81 -7.96
N LEU A 250 10.54 15.88 -8.64
CA LEU A 250 9.65 16.91 -9.16
C LEU A 250 9.65 16.85 -10.69
N GLY A 251 8.48 16.85 -11.32
CA GLY A 251 8.43 16.78 -12.79
C GLY A 251 7.08 17.08 -13.40
N ALA A 252 7.09 17.31 -14.72
CA ALA A 252 5.90 17.43 -15.55
C ALA A 252 6.24 16.96 -16.97
N PRO A 253 5.27 16.48 -17.77
CA PRO A 253 5.49 15.99 -19.13
C PRO A 253 5.67 17.14 -20.14
N LYS A 254 6.56 18.10 -19.86
CA LYS A 254 6.84 19.29 -20.68
C LYS A 254 7.92 19.08 -21.75
N GLY A 255 8.78 18.08 -21.53
CA GLY A 255 9.92 17.81 -22.40
C GLY A 255 9.51 17.15 -23.73
N PRO A 256 10.43 17.04 -24.70
CA PRO A 256 10.18 16.40 -26.00
C PRO A 256 9.80 14.92 -25.88
N LEU A 257 10.15 14.28 -24.75
CA LEU A 257 9.80 12.90 -24.43
C LEU A 257 8.63 12.77 -23.45
N GLY A 258 8.04 13.89 -23.00
CA GLY A 258 6.91 13.91 -22.09
C GLY A 258 5.65 13.34 -22.76
N GLU A 259 4.96 12.43 -22.06
CA GLU A 259 3.76 11.77 -22.55
C GLU A 259 2.73 11.69 -21.42
N VAL A 260 1.45 11.80 -21.77
CA VAL A 260 0.33 11.56 -20.85
C VAL A 260 -0.51 10.45 -21.45
N LEU A 261 -0.70 9.38 -20.68
CA LEU A 261 -1.55 8.26 -21.06
C LEU A 261 -2.88 8.35 -20.29
N THR A 262 -3.97 8.05 -20.98
CA THR A 262 -5.30 7.91 -20.38
C THR A 262 -6.02 6.80 -21.14
N ALA A 263 -6.56 5.83 -20.42
CA ALA A 263 -7.33 4.76 -21.02
C ALA A 263 -8.40 4.27 -20.03
N ASP A 264 -9.49 3.75 -20.60
CA ASP A 264 -10.57 3.14 -19.86
C ASP A 264 -10.44 1.61 -19.98
N GLY A 265 -10.11 0.94 -18.88
CA GLY A 265 -10.01 -0.52 -18.82
C GLY A 265 -8.57 -1.08 -18.86
N PRO A 266 -8.42 -2.41 -18.96
CA PRO A 266 -7.16 -3.12 -18.74
C PRO A 266 -6.10 -2.88 -19.83
N GLU A 267 -6.48 -2.36 -21.00
CA GLU A 267 -5.59 -2.04 -22.11
C GLU A 267 -4.48 -1.03 -21.74
N ILE A 268 -4.69 -0.28 -20.65
CA ILE A 268 -3.69 0.63 -20.10
C ILE A 268 -2.42 -0.10 -19.68
N PHE A 269 -2.54 -1.33 -19.15
CA PHE A 269 -1.39 -2.09 -18.66
C PHE A 269 -0.51 -2.58 -19.80
N GLU A 270 -1.11 -3.15 -20.86
CA GLU A 270 -0.38 -3.54 -22.07
C GLU A 270 0.30 -2.33 -22.75
N THR A 271 -0.38 -1.18 -22.75
CA THR A 271 0.18 0.07 -23.28
C THR A 271 1.37 0.54 -22.44
N LEU A 272 1.25 0.51 -21.11
CA LEU A 272 2.31 0.89 -20.19
C LEU A 272 3.53 -0.05 -20.32
N GLU A 273 3.31 -1.36 -20.39
CA GLU A 273 4.40 -2.34 -20.58
C GLU A 273 5.18 -2.07 -21.86
N ARG A 274 4.49 -1.91 -22.99
CA ARG A 274 5.12 -1.57 -24.27
C ARG A 274 5.91 -0.26 -24.17
N ARG A 275 5.32 0.77 -23.58
CA ARG A 275 5.95 2.09 -23.46
C ARG A 275 7.17 2.11 -22.54
N LEU A 276 7.13 1.35 -21.44
CA LEU A 276 8.26 1.20 -20.54
C LEU A 276 9.40 0.44 -21.21
N ALA A 277 9.10 -0.57 -22.04
CA ALA A 277 10.09 -1.29 -22.82
C ALA A 277 10.75 -0.39 -23.89
N GLU A 278 9.95 0.38 -24.64
CA GLU A 278 10.44 1.34 -25.66
C GLU A 278 11.31 2.46 -25.06
N ARG A 279 11.07 2.82 -23.79
CA ARG A 279 11.70 3.95 -23.10
C ARG A 279 12.61 3.50 -21.96
N ALA A 280 13.10 2.27 -22.01
CA ALA A 280 14.02 1.76 -21.00
C ALA A 280 15.30 2.61 -20.99
N MET A 281 15.64 3.14 -19.81
CA MET A 281 16.88 3.89 -19.58
C MET A 281 17.99 2.94 -19.15
N PRO A 282 19.26 3.23 -19.50
CA PRO A 282 20.40 2.48 -18.99
C PRO A 282 20.50 2.67 -17.47
N VAL A 283 21.10 1.70 -16.78
CA VAL A 283 21.42 1.84 -15.36
C VAL A 283 22.40 3.00 -15.20
N ALA A 284 22.05 3.96 -14.35
CA ALA A 284 22.86 5.14 -14.08
C ALA A 284 23.44 5.06 -12.67
N ASP A 285 24.68 5.54 -12.51
CA ASP A 285 25.33 5.68 -11.21
C ASP A 285 24.82 6.94 -10.49
N LEU A 286 23.56 6.86 -10.03
CA LEU A 286 22.88 7.92 -9.30
C LEU A 286 22.60 7.46 -7.87
N PRO A 287 22.49 8.39 -6.90
CA PRO A 287 22.18 8.04 -5.52
C PRO A 287 20.72 7.61 -5.31
N PHE A 288 19.96 7.39 -6.39
CA PHE A 288 18.56 6.98 -6.40
C PHE A 288 18.22 6.16 -7.65
N ASP A 289 17.19 5.32 -7.55
CA ASP A 289 16.80 4.37 -8.62
C ASP A 289 15.80 4.94 -9.64
N PHE A 290 15.11 6.03 -9.28
CA PHE A 290 14.10 6.64 -10.15
C PHE A 290 14.75 7.50 -11.24
N ILE A 291 14.86 6.94 -12.44
CA ILE A 291 15.49 7.57 -13.62
C ILE A 291 14.49 7.85 -14.75
N GLY A 292 13.22 8.05 -14.39
CA GLY A 292 12.11 8.27 -15.32
C GLY A 292 11.14 7.08 -15.40
N GLY A 293 10.01 7.30 -16.07
CA GLY A 293 8.92 6.34 -16.18
C GLY A 293 7.56 7.02 -16.21
N TYR A 294 6.51 6.25 -15.94
CA TYR A 294 5.14 6.77 -15.81
C TYR A 294 4.77 6.92 -14.34
N VAL A 295 4.17 8.07 -14.00
CA VAL A 295 3.59 8.36 -12.69
C VAL A 295 2.13 8.69 -12.92
N GLY A 296 1.24 8.09 -12.14
CA GLY A 296 -0.19 8.29 -12.29
C GLY A 296 -0.98 7.49 -11.27
N TYR A 297 -2.29 7.49 -11.44
CA TYR A 297 -3.23 6.72 -10.63
C TYR A 297 -4.14 5.92 -11.56
N PHE A 298 -4.60 4.77 -11.06
CA PHE A 298 -5.70 4.05 -11.67
C PHE A 298 -6.97 4.42 -10.92
N GLY A 299 -7.95 4.97 -11.64
CA GLY A 299 -9.25 5.23 -11.05
C GLY A 299 -9.98 3.93 -10.78
N TYR A 300 -10.40 3.69 -9.54
CA TYR A 300 -11.34 2.63 -9.22
C TYR A 300 -12.69 2.95 -9.85
N ALA A 301 -13.22 2.06 -10.68
CA ALA A 301 -14.57 2.22 -11.21
C ALA A 301 -15.59 2.21 -10.06
N ARG A 302 -16.26 3.36 -9.84
CA ARG A 302 -17.57 3.36 -9.16
C ARG A 302 -18.55 2.65 -10.09
N THR A 303 -18.93 1.43 -9.76
CA THR A 303 -20.02 0.73 -10.45
C THR A 303 -21.34 1.38 -10.06
N SER A 304 -21.68 2.51 -10.69
CA SER A 304 -23.04 3.02 -10.78
C SER A 304 -23.31 3.53 -12.19
N TRP A 305 -23.32 2.62 -13.15
CA TRP A 305 -23.88 2.88 -14.48
C TRP A 305 -24.96 1.85 -14.77
N HIS A 306 -26.04 1.92 -13.98
CA HIS A 306 -27.34 1.45 -14.46
C HIS A 306 -27.94 2.55 -15.33
N SER A 307 -28.15 2.20 -16.59
CA SER A 307 -29.07 2.78 -17.56
C SER A 307 -30.06 3.83 -17.03
N VAL A 308 -29.89 5.09 -17.45
CA VAL A 308 -31.02 6.00 -17.66
C VAL A 308 -30.87 6.64 -19.04
N ARG A 309 -31.65 6.13 -19.99
CA ARG A 309 -32.03 6.88 -21.19
C ARG A 309 -32.89 8.06 -20.75
N THR A 310 -32.43 9.28 -20.97
CA THR A 310 -33.34 10.42 -21.22
C THR A 310 -32.67 11.45 -22.14
N THR A 311 -33.33 11.71 -23.25
CA THR A 311 -33.01 12.69 -24.30
C THR A 311 -33.38 14.14 -23.92
N ARG A 312 -32.55 15.08 -24.43
CA ARG A 312 -32.78 16.54 -24.67
C ARG A 312 -32.91 17.42 -23.40
N ARG A 313 -32.41 18.67 -23.34
CA ARG A 313 -32.11 19.71 -24.34
C ARG A 313 -31.18 20.76 -23.71
N ALA A 314 -30.32 21.41 -24.51
CA ALA A 314 -29.51 22.55 -24.09
C ALA A 314 -30.34 23.72 -23.54
N ARG A 315 -29.91 24.32 -22.41
CA ARG A 315 -30.14 25.74 -22.05
C ARG A 315 -28.95 26.27 -21.24
N GLY A 316 -28.50 27.46 -21.63
CA GLY A 316 -27.25 28.07 -21.22
C GLY A 316 -27.20 28.64 -19.80
N TRP A 317 -25.97 28.92 -19.39
CA TRP A 317 -25.59 29.66 -18.19
C TRP A 317 -26.32 31.01 -18.06
N PRO A 318 -26.84 31.39 -16.88
CA PRO A 318 -27.24 32.76 -16.62
C PRO A 318 -26.01 33.61 -16.26
N ARG A 319 -25.80 34.68 -17.03
CA ARG A 319 -24.94 35.82 -16.67
C ARG A 319 -25.52 36.56 -15.45
N PRO A 320 -24.70 37.14 -14.55
CA PRO A 320 -25.20 38.01 -13.50
C PRO A 320 -25.58 39.40 -14.05
N ALA A 321 -26.74 39.89 -13.60
CA ALA A 321 -27.34 41.15 -14.01
C ALA A 321 -26.65 42.37 -13.37
N ARG A 322 -26.40 43.39 -14.18
CA ARG A 322 -26.10 44.76 -13.75
C ARG A 322 -27.37 45.44 -13.22
N ARG A 323 -27.28 46.14 -12.08
CA ARG A 323 -28.06 47.36 -11.82
C ARG A 323 -27.22 48.42 -11.08
N SER A 324 -27.15 49.58 -11.73
CA SER A 324 -26.81 50.92 -11.21
C SER A 324 -27.82 51.36 -10.12
N ARG A 325 -27.64 52.34 -9.22
CA ARG A 325 -26.93 53.66 -9.17
C ARG A 325 -27.25 54.20 -7.74
N ARG A 326 -26.35 54.74 -6.92
CA ARG A 326 -26.09 56.19 -6.67
C ARG A 326 -25.18 56.35 -5.43
N ARG A 327 -24.33 57.40 -5.44
CA ARG A 327 -23.41 57.92 -4.41
C ARG A 327 -24.18 58.50 -3.20
N ASP A 328 -23.65 58.62 -1.98
CA ASP A 328 -22.53 59.49 -1.55
C ASP A 328 -22.03 59.15 -0.09
N PRO A 329 -21.07 59.87 0.55
CA PRO A 329 -19.88 59.25 1.13
C PRO A 329 -19.74 59.50 2.64
N THR A 330 -19.21 58.55 3.41
CA THR A 330 -18.39 58.80 4.62
C THR A 330 -18.18 57.50 5.38
N THR A 331 -17.07 57.47 6.12
CA THR A 331 -16.65 56.47 7.12
C THR A 331 -15.67 55.40 6.64
N ARG A 332 -14.57 55.35 7.40
CA ARG A 332 -13.28 54.73 7.15
C ARG A 332 -13.35 53.20 7.28
N ARG A 333 -12.51 52.55 6.48
CA ARG A 333 -12.22 51.10 6.48
C ARG A 333 -11.91 50.56 7.88
N ARG A 334 -12.50 49.41 8.23
CA ARG A 334 -11.94 48.35 9.08
C ARG A 334 -12.18 47.00 8.38
N PRO A 335 -11.19 46.11 8.26
CA PRO A 335 -11.42 44.77 7.72
C PRO A 335 -12.19 43.89 8.73
N PRO A 336 -13.07 42.98 8.27
CA PRO A 336 -13.82 42.10 9.15
C PRO A 336 -12.92 41.02 9.77
N ARG A 337 -13.12 40.82 11.08
CA ARG A 337 -12.60 39.72 11.89
C ARG A 337 -13.36 38.44 11.55
N TRP A 338 -12.64 37.33 11.42
CA TRP A 338 -13.20 35.99 11.40
C TRP A 338 -13.47 35.52 12.84
N PRO A 339 -14.63 34.91 13.14
CA PRO A 339 -14.93 34.41 14.48
C PRO A 339 -14.24 33.07 14.75
N SER A 340 -13.51 33.04 15.86
CA SER A 340 -13.02 31.86 16.58
C SER A 340 -14.16 31.18 17.37
N ARG A 341 -14.26 29.86 17.30
CA ARG A 341 -14.86 28.95 18.31
C ARG A 341 -14.13 27.61 18.22
N ASP A 342 -13.24 27.28 19.15
CA ASP A 342 -13.47 26.71 20.51
C ASP A 342 -13.35 25.18 20.48
N TRP A 343 -12.12 24.71 20.72
CA TRP A 343 -11.81 23.35 21.17
C TRP A 343 -11.90 23.30 22.70
N PRO A 344 -12.55 22.32 23.34
CA PRO A 344 -12.41 22.13 24.77
C PRO A 344 -11.09 21.42 25.08
N ALA A 345 -10.18 22.13 25.75
CA ALA A 345 -9.14 21.55 26.59
C ALA A 345 -9.66 21.45 28.03
N THR A 346 -9.42 20.32 28.70
CA THR A 346 -8.72 20.24 30.01
C THR A 346 -8.73 18.81 30.53
N GLY A 347 -7.55 18.37 31.00
CA GLY A 347 -7.33 17.08 31.67
C GLY A 347 -5.84 16.87 31.94
N THR A 348 -5.22 17.78 32.70
CA THR A 348 -3.82 17.74 33.14
C THR A 348 -3.58 16.64 34.18
N ALA A 349 -2.47 15.90 34.05
CA ALA A 349 -1.84 15.17 35.16
C ALA A 349 -0.34 15.51 35.20
N THR A 350 0.08 16.04 36.34
CA THR A 350 1.42 16.50 36.72
C THR A 350 2.33 15.34 37.12
N TRP A 351 3.61 15.38 36.74
CA TRP A 351 4.67 14.49 37.24
C TRP A 351 5.56 15.21 38.26
N PRO A 352 5.98 14.56 39.35
CA PRO A 352 6.82 15.17 40.39
C PRO A 352 8.31 15.15 40.02
N THR A 353 9.02 16.17 40.51
CA THR A 353 10.46 16.39 40.42
C THR A 353 11.26 15.75 41.57
N SER A 354 12.50 15.36 41.22
CA SER A 354 13.75 15.31 42.06
C SER A 354 14.05 14.02 42.86
N PRO A 355 15.33 13.74 43.25
CA PRO A 355 16.61 14.44 42.97
C PRO A 355 17.81 13.56 42.49
N SER A 356 18.82 14.26 41.97
CA SER A 356 20.27 13.97 41.84
C SER A 356 20.86 12.61 42.26
N ALA A 357 21.67 12.02 41.36
CA ALA A 357 22.99 11.47 41.71
C ALA A 357 23.95 11.51 40.50
N SER A 358 25.16 11.96 40.80
CA SER A 358 26.39 12.12 40.01
C SER A 358 26.76 11.00 39.02
N GLY A 359 27.27 11.39 37.86
CA GLY A 359 28.03 10.53 36.95
C GLY A 359 28.64 11.35 35.81
N SER A 360 29.85 11.85 36.03
CA SER A 360 30.67 12.56 35.05
C SER A 360 31.12 11.64 33.91
N CYS A 361 30.91 12.03 32.65
CA CYS A 361 31.83 11.69 31.56
C CYS A 361 31.69 12.73 30.44
N GLY A 362 32.83 13.31 30.05
CA GLY A 362 32.93 14.50 29.20
C GLY A 362 32.77 14.25 27.70
N PRO A 363 32.88 15.31 26.88
CA PRO A 363 32.62 15.26 25.45
C PRO A 363 33.78 14.62 24.69
N ALA A 364 33.54 13.52 23.98
CA ALA A 364 34.47 12.99 23.01
C ALA A 364 34.37 13.78 21.70
N ARG A 365 35.19 14.84 21.60
CA ARG A 365 35.74 15.31 20.33
C ARG A 365 36.95 14.44 19.99
N ALA A 366 36.97 13.85 18.81
CA ALA A 366 38.19 13.38 18.18
C ALA A 366 38.27 13.98 16.78
N THR A 367 39.22 14.90 16.61
CA THR A 367 39.77 15.37 15.34
C THR A 367 40.84 14.40 14.83
N ARG A 368 41.12 14.44 13.53
CA ARG A 368 42.14 13.60 12.86
C ARG A 368 43.57 13.83 13.40
N SER A 369 44.23 12.70 13.67
CA SER A 369 45.64 12.31 13.52
C SER A 369 46.81 13.19 14.03
N ALA A 370 47.67 12.49 14.79
CA ALA A 370 49.02 12.78 15.29
C ALA A 370 49.12 13.59 16.58
#